data_AF-A0A6P8ENM7-F1
#
_entry.id   AF-A0A6P8ENM7-F1
#
_cell.length_a   1.000
_cell.length_b   1.000
_cell.length_c   1.000
_cell.angle_alpha   90.00
_cell.angle_beta   90.00
_cell.angle_gamma   90.00
#
_symmetry.space_group_name_H-M   'P 1'
#
loop_
_entity.id
_entity.type
_entity.pdbx_description
1 polymer ?
#
loop_
_entity_poly.entity_id
_entity_poly.type
_entity_poly.pdbx_seq_one_letter_code
_entity_poly.pdbx_strand_id
1 'polypeptide(L)'
;MKMSKEVELIEDTEPVNTHWVEELFRPHFSMEDAMKSIAEITKKTHVSETDHSLPECLKTSEGNEIYKRVLRERQKREEKLLMQNLAKRVATEGTPGAASSTKSLSRCTIQIQNKQPAESDCIWNKQDLASLCETVNTIERDRRRLRMQLEQAQAEVRMERQERQRLQGLLEECEQQLVLSRQEAARWALQQEVQQAESRGKDTQVQALAVEARQMAEETARWRIASTKRREEMRDAQRKRSNLTWELKRLKELHKVEEKRVVDAARLEKDVILQKLTWELEETRAKLEAERASHARSQTALELLRKHFTN
;
A
#
# COMPACT_ATOMS: atom_id res chain seq x y z
N MET A 1 23.92 -14.44 -75.07
CA MET A 1 22.45 -14.41 -74.98
C MET A 1 22.08 -14.99 -73.62
N LYS A 2 22.07 -14.23 -72.52
CA LYS A 2 21.06 -13.24 -72.10
C LYS A 2 19.63 -13.69 -72.40
N MET A 3 19.03 -14.37 -71.43
CA MET A 3 17.64 -14.17 -71.00
C MET A 3 17.62 -14.47 -69.50
N SER A 4 17.77 -13.41 -68.70
CA SER A 4 17.43 -13.40 -67.29
C SER A 4 15.92 -13.60 -67.16
N LYS A 5 15.49 -14.57 -66.36
CA LYS A 5 14.11 -14.63 -65.86
C LYS A 5 14.10 -13.95 -64.51
N GLU A 6 13.57 -12.72 -64.48
CA GLU A 6 13.06 -12.10 -63.26
C GLU A 6 12.00 -13.02 -62.67
N VAL A 7 12.28 -13.51 -61.46
CA VAL A 7 11.28 -14.08 -60.57
C VAL A 7 10.87 -12.90 -59.68
N GLU A 8 9.79 -12.22 -60.06
CA GLU A 8 9.08 -11.33 -59.16
C GLU A 8 8.52 -12.18 -58.03
N LEU A 9 9.19 -12.10 -56.88
CA LEU A 9 8.67 -12.56 -55.61
C LEU A 9 7.61 -11.53 -55.18
N ILE A 10 6.38 -11.73 -55.63
CA ILE A 10 5.23 -11.01 -55.07
C ILE A 10 5.03 -11.60 -53.67
N GLU A 11 5.55 -10.90 -52.67
CA GLU A 11 5.17 -11.08 -51.28
C GLU A 11 3.69 -10.74 -51.14
N ASP A 12 2.82 -11.73 -51.33
CA ASP A 12 1.47 -11.74 -50.80
C ASP A 12 1.57 -11.78 -49.27
N THR A 13 1.89 -10.64 -48.68
CA THR A 13 1.60 -10.37 -47.28
C THR A 13 0.09 -10.22 -47.18
N GLU A 14 -0.58 -11.32 -46.84
CA GLU A 14 -1.97 -11.29 -46.41
C GLU A 14 -2.14 -10.11 -45.43
N PRO A 15 -3.16 -9.25 -45.60
CA PRO A 15 -3.44 -8.23 -44.61
C PRO A 15 -3.76 -8.98 -43.31
N VAL A 16 -2.82 -8.94 -42.37
CA VAL A 16 -3.05 -9.29 -40.98
C VAL A 16 -4.35 -8.58 -40.63
N ASN A 17 -5.39 -9.37 -40.33
CA ASN A 17 -6.73 -8.90 -40.04
C ASN A 17 -6.69 -8.20 -38.68
N THR A 18 -6.15 -6.97 -38.69
CA THR A 18 -5.98 -6.10 -37.54
C THR A 18 -7.37 -5.79 -37.03
N HIS A 19 -7.68 -6.28 -35.83
CA HIS A 19 -9.00 -6.09 -35.25
C HIS A 19 -9.22 -4.56 -35.09
N TRP A 20 -10.39 -4.03 -35.44
CA TRP A 20 -10.71 -2.59 -35.32
C TRP A 20 -10.45 -1.97 -33.93
N VAL A 21 -10.26 -2.80 -32.91
CA VAL A 21 -9.89 -2.42 -31.55
C VAL A 21 -8.42 -2.00 -31.48
N GLU A 22 -7.53 -2.62 -32.26
CA GLU A 22 -6.11 -2.28 -32.36
C GLU A 22 -5.87 -0.98 -33.16
N GLU A 23 -6.81 -0.59 -34.05
CA GLU A 23 -6.77 0.72 -34.72
C GLU A 23 -7.20 1.86 -33.79
N LEU A 24 -8.23 1.65 -32.97
CA LEU A 24 -8.71 2.65 -32.00
C LEU A 24 -7.83 2.74 -30.75
N PHE A 25 -7.18 1.64 -30.39
CA PHE A 25 -6.26 1.55 -29.25
C PHE A 25 -4.93 0.98 -29.73
N ARG A 26 -4.18 1.77 -30.53
CA ARG A 26 -2.78 1.43 -30.79
C ARG A 26 -2.09 1.24 -29.44
N PRO A 27 -1.45 0.09 -29.18
CA PRO A 27 -0.71 -0.11 -27.95
C PRO A 27 0.35 1.00 -27.86
N HIS A 28 0.16 1.97 -26.97
CA HIS A 28 1.13 3.04 -26.71
C HIS A 28 2.39 2.52 -25.98
N PHE A 29 2.51 1.20 -25.85
CA PHE A 29 3.60 0.53 -25.20
C PHE A 29 4.09 -0.57 -26.13
N SER A 30 5.07 -0.22 -26.96
CA SER A 30 5.80 -1.19 -27.77
C SER A 30 6.75 -1.98 -26.87
N MET A 31 7.04 -3.23 -27.23
CA MET A 31 8.16 -4.01 -26.63
C MET A 31 9.47 -3.22 -26.69
N GLU A 32 9.63 -2.35 -27.69
CA GLU A 32 10.77 -1.45 -27.83
C GLU A 32 10.80 -0.35 -26.75
N ASP A 33 9.65 0.12 -26.27
CA ASP A 33 9.57 1.09 -25.18
C ASP A 33 9.89 0.42 -23.83
N ALA A 34 9.46 -0.83 -23.65
CA ALA A 34 9.86 -1.65 -22.51
C ALA A 34 11.39 -1.85 -22.48
N MET A 35 11.98 -2.19 -23.63
CA MET A 35 13.43 -2.39 -23.79
C MET A 35 14.23 -1.09 -23.61
N LYS A 36 13.71 0.07 -24.07
CA LYS A 36 14.33 1.38 -23.83
C LYS A 36 14.35 1.74 -22.35
N SER A 37 13.27 1.45 -21.59
CA SER A 37 13.25 1.70 -20.15
C SER A 37 14.31 0.88 -19.40
N ILE A 38 14.51 -0.38 -19.80
CA ILE A 38 15.54 -1.26 -19.22
C ILE A 38 16.95 -0.78 -19.60
N ALA A 39 17.14 -0.28 -20.83
CA ALA A 39 18.40 0.31 -21.27
C ALA A 39 18.75 1.62 -20.52
N GLU A 40 17.75 2.43 -20.13
CA GLU A 40 17.96 3.63 -19.33
C GLU A 40 18.27 3.31 -17.86
N ILE A 41 17.65 2.28 -17.30
CA ILE A 41 17.92 1.79 -15.95
C ILE A 41 19.34 1.20 -15.88
N THR A 42 19.75 0.39 -16.86
CA THR A 42 21.08 -0.22 -16.88
C THR A 42 22.19 0.80 -17.12
N LYS A 43 21.95 1.88 -17.90
CA LYS A 43 22.90 3.00 -18.02
C LYS A 43 23.06 3.82 -16.73
N LYS A 44 22.03 3.89 -15.88
CA LYS A 44 22.10 4.54 -14.55
C LYS A 44 22.72 3.67 -13.46
N THR A 45 22.86 2.36 -13.69
CA THR A 45 23.36 1.41 -12.67
C THR A 45 24.87 1.16 -12.78
N HIS A 46 25.59 1.84 -13.69
CA HIS A 46 27.03 1.60 -13.91
C HIS A 46 27.95 2.77 -13.52
N VAL A 47 27.52 3.62 -12.58
CA VAL A 47 28.40 4.60 -11.93
C VAL A 47 28.38 4.37 -10.42
N SER A 48 29.48 3.76 -9.96
CA SER A 48 30.05 3.74 -8.62
C SER A 48 29.21 3.21 -7.45
N GLU A 49 29.55 1.98 -7.07
CA GLU A 49 29.50 1.46 -5.70
C GLU A 49 30.44 2.28 -4.80
N THR A 50 29.96 3.39 -4.25
CA THR A 50 30.36 3.85 -2.91
C THR A 50 29.43 5.00 -2.50
N ASP A 51 29.07 4.98 -1.22
CA ASP A 51 28.36 6.01 -0.48
C ASP A 51 26.83 6.04 -0.55
N HIS A 52 26.27 5.72 0.61
CA HIS A 52 24.90 5.96 1.03
C HIS A 52 24.44 7.38 0.70
N SER A 53 23.65 7.53 -0.36
CA SER A 53 22.83 8.72 -0.59
C SER A 53 21.44 8.29 -1.02
N LEU A 54 20.47 8.53 -0.14
CA LEU A 54 19.05 8.33 -0.35
C LEU A 54 18.55 9.08 -1.60
N PRO A 55 17.48 8.59 -2.26
CA PRO A 55 16.97 9.18 -3.49
C PRO A 55 16.36 10.56 -3.25
N GLU A 56 16.85 11.52 -4.00
CA GLU A 56 16.34 12.88 -4.13
C GLU A 56 14.97 12.82 -4.84
N CYS A 57 13.89 12.74 -4.06
CA CYS A 57 12.52 12.85 -4.57
C CYS A 57 11.71 13.85 -3.74
N LEU A 58 11.24 14.91 -4.40
CA LEU A 58 10.21 15.86 -3.97
C LEU A 58 10.58 16.83 -2.84
N LYS A 59 11.38 17.84 -3.20
CA LYS A 59 11.46 19.14 -2.50
C LYS A 59 10.10 19.87 -2.64
N THR A 60 9.12 19.53 -1.81
CA THR A 60 7.98 20.41 -1.55
C THR A 60 8.50 21.66 -0.84
N SER A 61 8.31 22.83 -1.48
CA SER A 61 8.68 24.16 -0.95
C SER A 61 8.30 24.35 0.52
N GLU A 62 7.17 23.76 0.93
CA GLU A 62 6.62 23.85 2.29
C GLU A 62 7.48 23.14 3.35
N GLY A 63 8.02 21.95 3.06
CA GLY A 63 8.88 21.22 4.00
C GLY A 63 10.20 21.95 4.27
N ASN A 64 10.73 22.61 3.25
CA ASN A 64 11.95 23.41 3.36
C ASN A 64 11.71 24.71 4.13
N GLU A 65 10.51 25.30 4.02
CA GLU A 65 10.10 26.44 4.85
C GLU A 65 9.88 26.09 6.32
N ILE A 66 9.27 24.93 6.59
CA ILE A 66 9.09 24.43 7.96
C ILE A 66 10.45 24.19 8.62
N TYR A 67 11.38 23.52 7.92
CA TYR A 67 12.74 23.30 8.43
C TYR A 67 13.47 24.63 8.71
N LYS A 68 13.41 25.60 7.78
CA LYS A 68 13.98 26.95 7.99
C LYS A 68 13.29 27.73 9.12
N ARG A 69 12.01 27.48 9.39
CA ARG A 69 11.27 28.11 10.50
C ARG A 69 11.73 27.54 11.85
N VAL A 70 11.86 26.21 11.94
CA VAL A 70 12.35 25.52 13.15
C VAL A 70 13.78 25.93 13.47
N LEU A 71 14.65 26.03 12.46
CA LEU A 71 16.02 26.53 12.62
C LEU A 71 16.08 27.96 13.19
N ARG A 72 15.27 28.88 12.64
CA ARG A 72 15.19 30.26 13.12
C ARG A 72 14.65 30.35 14.55
N GLU A 73 13.67 29.53 14.91
CA GLU A 73 13.16 29.49 16.28
C GLU A 73 14.19 28.96 17.28
N ARG A 74 14.92 27.90 16.91
CA ARG A 74 15.98 27.35 17.75
C ARG A 74 17.08 28.38 18.00
N GLN A 75 17.52 29.06 16.95
CA GLN A 75 18.56 30.08 17.03
C GLN A 75 18.13 31.25 17.94
N LYS A 76 16.87 31.73 17.83
CA LYS A 76 16.33 32.75 18.73
C LYS A 76 16.27 32.31 20.20
N ARG A 77 15.93 31.04 20.47
CA ARG A 77 15.92 30.50 21.83
C ARG A 77 17.33 30.43 22.43
N GLU A 78 18.31 29.99 21.64
CA GLU A 78 19.71 29.92 22.04
C GLU A 78 20.30 31.32 22.31
N GLU A 79 20.05 32.30 21.45
CA GLU A 79 20.46 33.70 21.67
C GLU A 79 19.86 34.28 22.96
N LYS A 80 18.58 34.01 23.23
CA LYS A 80 17.92 34.46 24.46
C LYS A 80 18.54 33.83 25.71
N LEU A 81 18.93 32.56 25.63
CA LEU A 81 19.60 31.82 26.71
C LEU A 81 21.01 32.36 26.96
N LEU A 82 21.75 32.67 25.89
CA LEU A 82 23.05 33.33 25.95
C LEU A 82 22.96 34.72 26.59
N MET A 83 21.98 35.53 26.19
CA MET A 83 21.73 36.85 26.79
C MET A 83 21.35 36.76 28.27
N GLN A 84 20.55 35.77 28.66
CA GLN A 84 20.23 35.54 30.07
C GLN A 84 21.45 35.10 30.89
N ASN A 85 22.31 34.26 30.33
CA ASN A 85 23.53 33.81 31.01
C ASN A 85 24.57 34.94 31.14
N LEU A 86 24.69 35.80 30.12
CA LEU A 86 25.51 37.02 30.20
C LEU A 86 24.96 38.01 31.24
N ALA A 87 23.65 38.24 31.26
CA ALA A 87 23.02 39.10 32.27
C ALA A 87 23.23 38.58 33.69
N LYS A 88 23.18 37.25 33.91
CA LYS A 88 23.49 36.63 35.20
C LYS A 88 24.94 36.84 35.62
N ARG A 89 25.89 36.79 34.67
CA ARG A 89 27.33 37.02 34.96
C ARG A 89 27.63 38.48 35.28
N VAL A 90 27.03 39.43 34.55
CA VAL A 90 27.18 40.86 34.83
C VAL A 90 26.55 41.25 36.17
N ALA A 91 25.46 40.59 36.58
CA ALA A 91 24.84 40.81 37.90
C ALA A 91 25.66 40.26 39.08
N THR A 92 26.59 39.32 38.85
CA THR A 92 27.43 38.72 39.90
C THR A 92 28.79 39.40 40.12
N GLU A 93 29.19 40.36 39.28
CA GLU A 93 30.48 41.08 39.40
C GLU A 93 30.44 42.34 40.30
N GLY A 94 29.40 42.46 41.14
CA GLY A 94 29.17 43.64 42.00
C GLY A 94 29.52 43.50 43.48
N THR A 95 30.42 42.59 43.89
CA THR A 95 30.85 42.49 45.30
C THR A 95 32.38 42.53 45.46
N PRO A 96 32.97 43.73 45.64
CA PRO A 96 34.31 43.87 46.18
C PRO A 96 34.24 43.95 47.70
N GLY A 97 34.76 42.94 48.40
CA GLY A 97 34.91 43.05 49.85
C GLY A 97 35.26 41.74 50.55
N ALA A 98 36.53 41.58 50.93
CA ALA A 98 36.90 41.65 52.34
C ALA A 98 38.40 41.31 52.48
N ALA A 99 39.19 42.35 52.72
CA ALA A 99 40.47 42.26 53.37
C ALA A 99 40.31 41.74 54.81
N SER A 100 41.27 40.94 55.28
CA SER A 100 41.69 40.90 56.69
C SER A 100 43.00 40.11 56.77
N SER A 101 44.19 40.72 56.87
CA SER A 101 44.72 41.54 57.95
C SER A 101 45.05 40.75 59.22
N THR A 102 46.33 40.86 59.64
CA THR A 102 46.86 40.74 61.02
C THR A 102 46.96 39.34 61.64
N LYS A 103 47.97 38.97 62.44
CA LYS A 103 49.03 39.71 63.15
C LYS A 103 50.16 38.74 63.54
N SER A 104 51.35 39.31 63.59
CA SER A 104 52.52 38.91 64.36
C SER A 104 52.21 38.30 65.73
N LEU A 105 52.96 37.26 66.10
CA LEU A 105 53.27 36.98 67.50
C LEU A 105 54.75 36.60 67.62
N SER A 106 55.52 37.66 67.84
CA SER A 106 56.80 37.66 68.55
C SER A 106 56.76 36.71 69.75
N ARG A 107 57.73 35.79 69.82
CA ARG A 107 58.14 35.21 71.10
C ARG A 107 59.65 35.36 71.23
N CYS A 108 60.00 36.21 72.19
CA CYS A 108 61.32 36.65 72.59
C CYS A 108 62.37 35.55 72.66
N THR A 109 63.46 35.77 71.93
CA THR A 109 64.79 35.28 72.24
C THR A 109 65.22 35.92 73.57
N ILE A 110 65.21 35.16 74.67
CA ILE A 110 65.89 35.58 75.89
C ILE A 110 67.37 35.26 75.68
N GLN A 111 68.15 36.27 75.29
CA GLN A 111 69.59 36.29 75.50
C GLN A 111 69.83 36.28 77.02
N ILE A 112 70.21 35.14 77.56
CA ILE A 112 70.83 35.07 78.88
C ILE A 112 72.26 35.60 78.72
N GLN A 113 72.42 36.90 78.99
CA GLN A 113 73.74 37.45 79.28
C GLN A 113 74.20 36.86 80.61
N ASN A 114 75.23 36.03 80.54
CA ASN A 114 75.99 35.56 81.69
C ASN A 114 76.67 36.75 82.37
N LYS A 115 75.98 37.37 83.32
CA LYS A 115 76.57 38.17 84.39
C LYS A 115 76.09 37.57 85.69
N GLN A 116 77.01 37.00 86.47
CA GLN A 116 76.77 36.66 87.86
C GLN A 116 76.25 37.89 88.61
N PRO A 117 75.24 37.70 89.49
CA PRO A 117 75.21 38.46 90.71
C PRO A 117 75.10 37.53 91.92
N ALA A 118 75.58 38.10 93.02
CA ALA A 118 75.63 37.51 94.34
C ALA A 118 74.27 37.02 94.85
N GLU A 119 74.38 36.01 95.71
CA GLU A 119 73.34 35.38 96.51
C GLU A 119 72.40 36.42 97.13
N SER A 120 71.15 36.42 96.67
CA SER A 120 70.04 37.15 97.27
C SER A 120 69.08 36.11 97.84
N ASP A 121 68.80 36.23 99.14
CA ASP A 121 67.98 35.31 99.93
C ASP A 121 66.63 35.04 99.28
N CYS A 122 66.47 33.82 98.78
CA CYS A 122 65.22 33.36 98.19
C CYS A 122 64.20 33.11 99.31
N ILE A 123 63.11 33.88 99.33
CA ILE A 123 62.00 33.80 100.30
C ILE A 123 61.23 32.47 100.22
N TRP A 124 61.45 31.69 99.15
CA TRP A 124 60.76 30.43 98.89
C TRP A 124 61.55 29.25 99.45
N ASN A 125 60.87 28.37 100.19
CA ASN A 125 61.46 27.10 100.61
C ASN A 125 61.76 26.24 99.37
N LYS A 126 62.88 25.50 99.39
CA LYS A 126 63.29 24.62 98.28
C LYS A 126 62.21 23.59 97.92
N GLN A 127 61.41 23.16 98.90
CA GLN A 127 60.25 22.27 98.68
C GLN A 127 59.09 22.95 97.94
N ASP A 128 58.83 24.23 98.22
CA ASP A 128 57.75 24.99 97.55
C ASP A 128 58.11 25.26 96.09
N LEU A 129 59.39 25.54 95.82
CA LEU A 129 59.91 25.65 94.45
C LEU A 129 59.84 24.32 93.69
N ALA A 130 60.20 23.20 94.33
CA ALA A 130 60.13 21.88 93.72
C ALA A 130 58.68 21.48 93.39
N SER A 131 57.75 21.68 94.32
CA SER A 131 56.32 21.39 94.09
C SER A 131 55.69 22.31 93.05
N LEU A 132 56.09 23.58 92.99
CA LEU A 132 55.68 24.49 91.91
C LEU A 132 56.23 24.04 90.55
N CYS A 133 57.50 23.63 90.47
CA CYS A 133 58.08 23.09 89.25
C CYS A 133 57.38 21.80 88.80
N GLU A 134 57.03 20.90 89.72
CA GLU A 134 56.30 19.66 89.42
C GLU A 134 54.87 19.93 88.93
N THR A 135 54.15 20.87 89.54
CA THR A 135 52.81 21.28 89.11
C THR A 135 52.83 21.98 87.76
N VAL A 136 53.81 22.85 87.49
CA VAL A 136 53.99 23.45 86.16
C VAL A 136 54.32 22.37 85.12
N ASN A 137 55.19 21.42 85.45
CA ASN A 137 55.54 20.32 84.54
C ASN A 137 54.35 19.39 84.25
N THR A 138 53.48 19.12 85.22
CA THR A 138 52.24 18.33 85.00
C THR A 138 51.24 19.08 84.14
N ILE A 139 51.00 20.38 84.41
CA ILE A 139 50.16 21.25 83.56
C ILE A 139 50.70 21.31 82.13
N GLU A 140 52.02 21.40 81.93
CA GLU A 140 52.61 21.37 80.61
C GLU A 140 52.40 20.04 79.88
N ARG A 141 52.54 18.90 80.58
CA ARG A 141 52.27 17.57 80.01
C ARG A 141 50.82 17.46 79.59
N ASP A 142 49.88 17.87 80.43
CA ASP A 142 48.45 17.85 80.12
C ASP A 142 48.12 18.79 78.96
N ARG A 143 48.72 19.98 78.93
CA ARG A 143 48.59 20.92 77.81
C ARG A 143 49.10 20.33 76.50
N ARG A 144 50.22 19.60 76.52
CA ARG A 144 50.75 18.89 75.33
C ARG A 144 49.80 17.76 74.91
N ARG A 145 49.29 16.97 75.85
CA ARG A 145 48.32 15.88 75.59
C ARG A 145 47.03 16.42 74.97
N LEU A 146 46.44 17.46 75.55
CA LEU A 146 45.21 18.09 75.05
C LEU A 146 45.41 18.71 73.66
N ARG A 147 46.59 19.31 73.39
CA ARG A 147 46.92 19.79 72.04
C ARG A 147 46.96 18.67 71.01
N MET A 148 47.62 17.55 71.33
CA MET A 148 47.63 16.39 70.42
C MET A 148 46.22 15.85 70.18
N GLN A 149 45.39 15.74 71.22
CA GLN A 149 43.99 15.32 71.07
C GLN A 149 43.17 16.29 70.22
N LEU A 150 43.38 17.60 70.39
CA LEU A 150 42.74 18.62 69.57
C LEU A 150 43.18 18.52 68.10
N GLU A 151 44.47 18.33 67.85
CA GLU A 151 45.02 18.15 66.50
C GLU A 151 44.45 16.88 65.82
N GLN A 152 44.34 15.78 66.57
CA GLN A 152 43.70 14.53 66.10
C GLN A 152 42.22 14.74 65.75
N ALA A 153 41.42 15.31 66.67
CA ALA A 153 40.01 15.59 66.41
C ALA A 153 39.82 16.57 65.24
N GLN A 154 40.71 17.56 65.09
CA GLN A 154 40.69 18.47 63.93
C GLN A 154 41.00 17.73 62.62
N ALA A 155 41.91 16.76 62.63
CA ALA A 155 42.21 15.93 61.47
C ALA A 155 41.01 15.03 61.10
N GLU A 156 40.38 14.40 62.09
CA GLU A 156 39.17 13.59 61.90
C GLU A 156 38.03 14.41 61.27
N VAL A 157 37.73 15.60 61.83
CA VAL A 157 36.71 16.50 61.26
C VAL A 157 37.03 16.93 59.83
N ARG A 158 38.32 17.12 59.49
CA ARG A 158 38.72 17.43 58.10
C ARG A 158 38.48 16.24 57.17
N MET A 159 38.79 15.02 57.61
CA MET A 159 38.54 13.80 56.84
C MET A 159 37.05 13.59 56.63
N GLU A 160 36.22 13.66 57.67
CA GLU A 160 34.76 13.53 57.56
C GLU A 160 34.16 14.60 56.62
N ARG A 161 34.67 15.83 56.66
CA ARG A 161 34.24 16.88 55.71
C ARG A 161 34.58 16.53 54.27
N GLN A 162 35.77 15.99 54.01
CA GLN A 162 36.16 15.53 52.68
C GLN A 162 35.31 14.35 52.22
N GLU A 163 35.04 13.38 53.10
CA GLU A 163 34.16 12.25 52.82
C GLU A 163 32.74 12.71 52.52
N ARG A 164 32.20 13.63 53.32
CA ARG A 164 30.87 14.22 53.07
C ARG A 164 30.82 14.92 51.72
N GLN A 165 31.84 15.70 51.35
CA GLN A 165 31.92 16.36 50.04
C GLN A 165 31.97 15.33 48.90
N ARG A 166 32.75 14.26 49.07
CA ARG A 166 32.83 13.17 48.09
C ARG A 166 31.49 12.46 47.92
N LEU A 167 30.82 12.12 49.01
CA LEU A 167 29.51 11.48 48.98
C LEU A 167 28.45 12.38 48.35
N GLN A 168 28.50 13.69 48.65
CA GLN A 168 27.60 14.66 48.04
C GLN A 168 27.78 14.70 46.51
N GLY A 169 29.02 14.73 46.02
CA GLY A 169 29.30 14.67 44.57
C GLY A 169 28.74 13.41 43.91
N LEU A 170 28.94 12.24 44.53
CA LEU A 170 28.36 10.98 44.02
C LEU A 170 26.83 10.99 44.01
N LEU A 171 26.21 11.60 45.01
CA LEU A 171 24.75 11.71 45.10
C LEU A 171 24.21 12.60 43.96
N GLU A 172 24.84 13.74 43.71
CA GLU A 172 24.51 14.64 42.60
C GLU A 172 24.69 13.94 41.23
N GLU A 173 25.74 13.14 41.05
CA GLU A 173 25.96 12.34 39.83
C GLU A 173 24.84 11.29 39.63
N CYS A 174 24.47 10.56 40.68
CA CYS A 174 23.38 9.58 40.63
C CYS A 174 22.02 10.25 40.33
N GLU A 175 21.74 11.42 40.92
CA GLU A 175 20.53 12.18 40.64
C GLU A 175 20.47 12.61 39.16
N GLN A 176 21.58 13.09 38.60
CA GLN A 176 21.66 13.44 37.18
C GLN A 176 21.41 12.23 36.28
N GLN A 177 22.03 11.08 36.57
CA GLN A 177 21.79 9.84 35.83
C GLN A 177 20.33 9.38 35.92
N LEU A 178 19.71 9.50 37.09
CA LEU A 178 18.30 9.16 37.28
C LEU A 178 17.38 10.06 36.44
N VAL A 179 17.69 11.36 36.37
CA VAL A 179 16.94 12.31 35.53
C VAL A 179 17.08 11.94 34.05
N LEU A 180 18.30 11.64 33.58
CA LEU A 180 18.52 11.21 32.19
C LEU A 180 17.77 9.91 31.87
N SER A 181 17.86 8.91 32.73
CA SER A 181 17.15 7.63 32.58
C SER A 181 15.62 7.83 32.53
N ARG A 182 15.06 8.71 33.38
CA ARG A 182 13.62 9.03 33.34
C ARG A 182 13.22 9.72 32.03
N GLN A 183 14.05 10.64 31.53
CA GLN A 183 13.79 11.30 30.25
C GLN A 183 13.85 10.32 29.09
N GLU A 184 14.80 9.39 29.09
CA GLU A 184 14.90 8.32 28.08
C GLU A 184 13.70 7.38 28.15
N ALA A 185 13.32 6.92 29.34
CA ALA A 185 12.15 6.07 29.54
C ALA A 185 10.86 6.76 29.03
N ALA A 186 10.70 8.06 29.28
CA ALA A 186 9.57 8.83 28.77
C ALA A 186 9.56 8.92 27.22
N ARG A 187 10.73 9.08 26.59
CA ARG A 187 10.85 9.08 25.12
C ARG A 187 10.49 7.72 24.53
N TRP A 188 10.97 6.63 25.15
CA TRP A 188 10.66 5.27 24.72
C TRP A 188 9.16 4.95 24.87
N ALA A 189 8.53 5.37 25.97
CA ALA A 189 7.10 5.21 26.16
C ALA A 189 6.30 5.94 25.07
N LEU A 190 6.65 7.19 24.76
CA LEU A 190 6.01 7.93 23.68
C LEU A 190 6.20 7.25 22.31
N GLN A 191 7.41 6.76 22.02
CA GLN A 191 7.68 6.04 20.78
C GLN A 191 6.84 4.76 20.68
N GLN A 192 6.69 4.04 21.79
CA GLN A 192 5.85 2.84 21.83
C GLN A 192 4.38 3.16 21.59
N GLU A 193 3.86 4.25 22.16
CA GLU A 193 2.48 4.70 21.91
C GLU A 193 2.25 5.04 20.43
N VAL A 194 3.18 5.75 19.80
CA VAL A 194 3.12 6.05 18.36
C VAL A 194 3.12 4.77 17.53
N GLN A 195 4.03 3.83 17.82
CA GLN A 195 4.09 2.55 17.12
C GLN A 195 2.81 1.72 17.30
N GLN A 196 2.21 1.73 18.49
CA GLN A 196 0.93 1.07 18.74
C GLN A 196 -0.21 1.72 17.95
N ALA A 197 -0.26 3.05 17.88
CA ALA A 197 -1.26 3.76 17.09
C ALA A 197 -1.10 3.46 15.59
N GLU A 198 0.13 3.45 15.07
CA GLU A 198 0.43 3.07 13.69
C GLU A 198 0.06 1.61 13.39
N SER A 199 0.36 0.68 14.30
CA SER A 199 -0.01 -0.73 14.16
C SER A 199 -1.53 -0.87 14.05
N ARG A 200 -2.29 -0.22 14.95
CA ARG A 200 -3.75 -0.25 14.92
C ARG A 200 -4.30 0.36 13.62
N GLY A 201 -3.71 1.46 13.15
CA GLY A 201 -4.07 2.06 11.86
C GLY A 201 -3.86 1.09 10.70
N LYS A 202 -2.71 0.41 10.65
CA LYS A 202 -2.43 -0.63 9.65
C LYS A 202 -3.40 -1.82 9.77
N ASP A 203 -3.72 -2.27 10.98
CA ASP A 203 -4.67 -3.36 11.21
C ASP A 203 -6.07 -3.00 10.66
N THR A 204 -6.54 -1.77 10.87
CA THR A 204 -7.81 -1.31 10.30
C THR A 204 -7.79 -1.26 8.77
N GLN A 205 -6.66 -0.86 8.16
CA GLN A 205 -6.50 -0.87 6.71
C GLN A 205 -6.51 -2.29 6.15
N VAL A 206 -5.79 -3.22 6.79
CA VAL A 206 -5.78 -4.64 6.41
C VAL A 206 -7.20 -5.23 6.51
N GLN A 207 -7.94 -4.92 7.57
CA GLN A 207 -9.33 -5.36 7.71
C GLN A 207 -10.24 -4.79 6.62
N ALA A 208 -10.11 -3.50 6.28
CA ALA A 208 -10.87 -2.88 5.21
C ALA A 208 -10.58 -3.55 3.85
N LEU A 209 -9.31 -3.74 3.51
CA LEU A 209 -8.88 -4.44 2.30
C LEU A 209 -9.34 -5.90 2.27
N ALA A 210 -9.36 -6.58 3.42
CA ALA A 210 -9.86 -7.95 3.50
C ALA A 210 -11.38 -8.04 3.24
N VAL A 211 -12.16 -7.05 3.69
CA VAL A 211 -13.59 -6.96 3.39
C VAL A 211 -13.82 -6.68 1.90
N GLU A 212 -13.08 -5.75 1.31
CA GLU A 212 -13.16 -5.44 -0.12
C GLU A 212 -12.79 -6.66 -0.98
N ALA A 213 -11.70 -7.35 -0.64
CA ALA A 213 -11.30 -8.58 -1.34
C ALA A 213 -12.38 -9.66 -1.28
N ARG A 214 -13.08 -9.80 -0.14
CA ARG A 214 -14.21 -10.74 0.00
C ARG A 214 -15.39 -10.32 -0.89
N GLN A 215 -15.75 -9.04 -0.90
CA GLN A 215 -16.83 -8.54 -1.77
C GLN A 215 -16.53 -8.78 -3.25
N MET A 216 -15.31 -8.46 -3.69
CA MET A 216 -14.87 -8.73 -5.07
C MET A 216 -14.88 -10.23 -5.39
N ALA A 217 -14.49 -11.09 -4.45
CA ALA A 217 -14.57 -12.55 -4.62
C ALA A 217 -16.02 -13.03 -4.78
N GLU A 218 -16.96 -12.49 -3.99
CA GLU A 218 -18.39 -12.80 -4.12
C GLU A 218 -18.96 -12.30 -5.45
N GLU A 219 -18.63 -11.09 -5.88
CA GLU A 219 -19.07 -10.54 -7.17
C GLU A 219 -18.56 -11.38 -8.34
N THR A 220 -17.28 -11.74 -8.35
CA THR A 220 -16.72 -12.62 -9.39
C THR A 220 -17.40 -14.00 -9.39
N ALA A 221 -17.74 -14.54 -8.22
CA ALA A 221 -18.52 -15.77 -8.12
C ALA A 221 -19.93 -15.61 -8.71
N ARG A 222 -20.63 -14.50 -8.41
CA ARG A 222 -21.94 -14.17 -8.99
C ARG A 222 -21.86 -14.07 -10.52
N TRP A 223 -20.85 -13.38 -11.05
CA TRP A 223 -20.65 -13.26 -12.49
C TRP A 223 -20.32 -14.59 -13.17
N ARG A 224 -19.54 -15.46 -12.52
CA ARG A 224 -19.30 -16.82 -13.02
C ARG A 224 -20.59 -17.62 -13.14
N ILE A 225 -21.42 -17.62 -12.08
CA ILE A 225 -22.71 -18.32 -12.06
C ILE A 225 -23.64 -17.75 -13.15
N ALA A 226 -23.72 -16.43 -13.29
CA ALA A 226 -24.53 -15.79 -14.33
C ALA A 226 -24.04 -16.13 -15.75
N SER A 227 -22.72 -16.20 -15.95
CA SER A 227 -22.10 -16.59 -17.22
C SER A 227 -22.40 -18.05 -17.58
N THR A 228 -22.30 -18.97 -16.63
CA THR A 228 -22.64 -20.38 -16.86
C THR A 228 -24.12 -20.55 -17.16
N LYS A 229 -24.99 -19.87 -16.43
CA LYS A 229 -26.44 -19.90 -16.66
C LYS A 229 -26.80 -19.40 -18.06
N ARG A 230 -26.25 -18.25 -18.48
CA ARG A 230 -26.46 -17.73 -19.85
C ARG A 230 -25.97 -18.70 -20.94
N ARG A 231 -24.87 -19.41 -20.70
CA ARG A 231 -24.38 -20.43 -21.64
C ARG A 231 -25.33 -21.62 -21.74
N GLU A 232 -25.92 -22.06 -20.63
CA GLU A 232 -26.92 -23.13 -20.62
C GLU A 232 -28.19 -22.69 -21.36
N GLU A 233 -28.70 -21.49 -21.07
CA GLU A 233 -29.84 -20.89 -21.78
C GLU A 233 -29.60 -20.80 -23.29
N MET A 234 -28.39 -20.41 -23.71
CA MET A 234 -28.00 -20.37 -25.12
C MET A 234 -28.01 -21.76 -25.77
N ARG A 235 -27.48 -22.79 -25.09
CA ARG A 235 -27.51 -24.17 -25.59
C ARG A 235 -28.95 -24.67 -25.72
N ASP A 236 -29.80 -24.37 -24.75
CA ASP A 236 -31.21 -24.76 -24.80
C ASP A 236 -31.98 -24.05 -25.90
N ALA A 237 -31.73 -22.75 -26.10
CA ALA A 237 -32.27 -22.02 -27.25
C ALA A 237 -31.81 -22.61 -28.58
N GLN A 238 -30.54 -23.03 -28.68
CA GLN A 238 -30.01 -23.69 -29.87
C GLN A 238 -30.67 -25.04 -30.13
N ARG A 239 -30.89 -25.86 -29.09
CA ARG A 239 -31.64 -27.13 -29.18
C ARG A 239 -33.08 -26.91 -29.65
N LYS A 240 -33.78 -25.92 -29.08
CA LYS A 240 -35.14 -25.54 -29.51
C LYS A 240 -35.15 -25.10 -30.97
N ARG A 241 -34.17 -24.28 -31.39
CA ARG A 241 -34.03 -23.86 -32.78
C ARG A 241 -33.82 -25.06 -33.72
N SER A 242 -32.93 -26.00 -33.38
CA SER A 242 -32.74 -27.20 -34.20
C SER A 242 -34.02 -28.03 -34.31
N ASN A 243 -34.74 -28.21 -33.21
CA ASN A 243 -36.00 -28.96 -33.19
C ASN A 243 -37.05 -28.29 -34.10
N LEU A 244 -37.27 -26.98 -33.95
CA LEU A 244 -38.20 -26.22 -34.80
C LEU A 244 -37.79 -26.26 -36.28
N THR A 245 -36.50 -26.17 -36.59
CA THR A 245 -36.05 -26.27 -37.99
C THR A 245 -36.31 -27.66 -38.58
N TRP A 246 -36.19 -28.71 -37.78
CA TRP A 246 -36.53 -30.07 -38.20
C TRP A 246 -38.05 -30.24 -38.39
N GLU A 247 -38.85 -29.76 -37.45
CA GLU A 247 -40.32 -29.76 -37.55
C GLU A 247 -40.81 -29.00 -38.79
N LEU A 248 -40.24 -27.83 -39.08
CA LEU A 248 -40.56 -27.06 -40.28
C LEU A 248 -40.21 -27.82 -41.57
N LYS A 249 -39.06 -28.51 -41.62
CA LYS A 249 -38.70 -29.34 -42.78
C LYS A 249 -39.69 -30.48 -42.96
N ARG A 250 -40.03 -31.19 -41.88
CA ARG A 250 -41.00 -32.27 -41.88
C ARG A 250 -42.39 -31.79 -42.34
N LEU A 251 -42.87 -30.66 -41.83
CA LEU A 251 -44.16 -30.09 -42.24
C LEU A 251 -44.16 -29.68 -43.71
N LYS A 252 -43.05 -29.10 -44.21
CA LYS A 252 -42.90 -28.79 -45.64
C LYS A 252 -42.96 -30.04 -46.51
N GLU A 253 -42.36 -31.15 -46.08
CA GLU A 253 -42.43 -32.43 -46.79
C GLU A 253 -43.85 -33.01 -46.79
N LEU A 254 -44.52 -33.02 -45.64
CA LEU A 254 -45.92 -33.44 -45.54
C LEU A 254 -46.84 -32.60 -46.44
N HIS A 255 -46.65 -31.28 -46.46
CA HIS A 255 -47.40 -30.39 -47.33
C HIS A 255 -47.19 -30.71 -48.81
N LYS A 256 -45.95 -30.93 -49.25
CA LYS A 256 -45.65 -31.34 -50.64
C LYS A 256 -46.31 -32.67 -51.02
N VAL A 257 -46.40 -33.62 -50.09
CA VAL A 257 -47.09 -34.89 -50.34
C VAL A 257 -48.60 -34.66 -50.46
N GLU A 258 -49.18 -33.84 -49.59
CA GLU A 258 -50.60 -33.49 -49.65
C GLU A 258 -50.97 -32.71 -50.92
N GLU A 259 -50.14 -31.74 -51.33
CA GLU A 259 -50.30 -31.01 -52.60
C GLU A 259 -50.36 -31.97 -53.79
N LYS A 260 -49.45 -32.95 -53.86
CA LYS A 260 -49.46 -33.99 -54.89
C LYS A 260 -50.74 -34.82 -54.84
N ARG A 261 -51.16 -35.25 -53.64
CA ARG A 261 -52.38 -36.02 -53.44
C ARG A 261 -53.62 -35.27 -53.94
N VAL A 262 -53.73 -33.97 -53.63
CA VAL A 262 -54.83 -33.12 -54.08
C VAL A 262 -54.82 -32.95 -55.60
N VAL A 263 -53.64 -32.74 -56.20
CA VAL A 263 -53.51 -32.64 -57.67
C VAL A 263 -53.92 -33.94 -58.36
N ASP A 264 -53.48 -35.10 -57.85
CA ASP A 264 -53.81 -36.40 -58.43
C ASP A 264 -55.30 -36.73 -58.24
N ALA A 265 -55.90 -36.40 -57.09
CA ALA A 265 -57.34 -36.53 -56.88
C ALA A 265 -58.14 -35.68 -57.88
N ALA A 266 -57.75 -34.41 -58.07
CA ALA A 266 -58.40 -33.53 -59.05
C ALA A 266 -58.21 -34.00 -60.50
N ARG A 267 -57.10 -34.69 -60.82
CA ARG A 267 -56.91 -35.33 -62.14
C ARG A 267 -57.86 -36.51 -62.32
N LEU A 268 -57.93 -37.41 -61.34
CA LEU A 268 -58.84 -38.56 -61.38
C LEU A 268 -60.31 -38.13 -61.49
N GLU A 269 -60.74 -37.10 -60.76
CA GLU A 269 -62.10 -36.55 -60.88
C GLU A 269 -62.38 -36.03 -62.29
N LYS A 270 -61.42 -35.29 -62.88
CA LYS A 270 -61.53 -34.82 -64.26
C LYS A 270 -61.60 -35.98 -65.25
N ASP A 271 -60.78 -37.01 -65.08
CA ASP A 271 -60.79 -38.18 -65.95
C ASP A 271 -62.15 -38.91 -65.88
N VAL A 272 -62.72 -39.05 -64.68
CA VAL A 272 -64.07 -39.62 -64.49
C VAL A 272 -65.14 -38.77 -65.19
N ILE A 273 -65.08 -37.44 -65.09
CA ILE A 273 -66.01 -36.55 -65.79
C ILE A 273 -65.84 -36.65 -67.30
N LEU A 274 -64.60 -36.68 -67.80
CA LEU A 274 -64.31 -36.84 -69.22
C LEU A 274 -64.85 -38.17 -69.75
N GLN A 275 -64.65 -39.27 -69.02
CA GLN A 275 -65.18 -40.58 -69.39
C GLN A 275 -66.72 -40.60 -69.47
N LYS A 276 -67.40 -39.93 -68.52
CA LYS A 276 -68.86 -39.77 -68.56
C LYS A 276 -69.30 -38.98 -69.79
N LEU A 277 -68.66 -37.84 -70.05
CA LEU A 277 -68.97 -37.01 -71.22
C LEU A 277 -68.69 -37.76 -72.54
N THR A 278 -67.62 -38.55 -72.63
CA THR A 278 -67.35 -39.36 -73.82
C THR A 278 -68.42 -40.43 -74.02
N TRP A 279 -68.86 -41.09 -72.94
CA TRP A 279 -69.94 -42.07 -73.00
C TRP A 279 -71.27 -41.43 -73.42
N GLU A 280 -71.63 -40.27 -72.86
CA GLU A 280 -72.81 -39.51 -73.27
C GLU A 280 -72.72 -39.04 -74.73
N LEU A 281 -71.55 -38.63 -75.20
CA LEU A 281 -71.31 -38.28 -76.61
C LEU A 281 -71.45 -39.49 -77.54
N GLU A 282 -70.92 -40.65 -77.16
CA GLU A 282 -71.09 -41.89 -77.92
C GLU A 282 -72.55 -42.33 -77.96
N GLU A 283 -73.26 -42.24 -76.84
CA GLU A 283 -74.69 -42.56 -76.76
C GLU A 283 -75.54 -41.63 -77.65
N THR A 284 -75.29 -40.32 -77.62
CA THR A 284 -75.98 -39.35 -78.47
C THR A 284 -75.65 -39.53 -79.95
N ARG A 285 -74.41 -39.87 -80.29
CA ARG A 285 -74.03 -40.27 -81.66
C ARG A 285 -74.77 -41.51 -82.13
N ALA A 286 -74.83 -42.55 -81.30
CA ALA A 286 -75.57 -43.78 -81.62
C ALA A 286 -77.07 -43.50 -81.82
N LYS A 287 -77.67 -42.65 -80.97
CA LYS A 287 -79.07 -42.19 -81.14
C LYS A 287 -79.27 -41.45 -82.47
N LEU A 288 -78.40 -40.50 -82.78
CA LEU A 288 -78.45 -39.74 -84.05
C LEU A 288 -78.28 -40.65 -85.28
N GLU A 289 -77.39 -41.64 -85.22
CA GLU A 289 -77.21 -42.64 -86.28
C GLU A 289 -78.44 -43.52 -86.46
N ALA A 290 -79.05 -43.98 -85.35
CA ALA A 290 -80.30 -44.74 -85.39
C ALA A 290 -81.46 -43.91 -85.97
N GLU A 291 -81.55 -42.62 -85.62
CA GLU A 291 -82.51 -41.68 -86.22
C GLU A 291 -82.25 -41.47 -87.71
N ARG A 292 -80.99 -41.26 -88.13
CA ARG A 292 -80.62 -41.16 -89.55
C ARG A 292 -80.99 -42.42 -90.33
N ALA A 293 -80.71 -43.60 -89.77
CA ALA A 293 -81.10 -44.89 -90.37
C ALA A 293 -82.63 -45.08 -90.41
N SER A 294 -83.35 -44.61 -89.40
CA SER A 294 -84.82 -44.55 -89.39
C SER A 294 -85.34 -43.60 -90.49
N HIS A 295 -84.79 -42.39 -90.60
CA HIS A 295 -85.13 -41.42 -91.64
C HIS A 295 -84.84 -41.94 -93.05
N ALA A 296 -83.71 -42.61 -93.28
CA ALA A 296 -83.39 -43.23 -94.56
C ALA A 296 -84.42 -44.33 -94.93
N ARG A 297 -84.84 -45.15 -93.95
CA ARG A 297 -85.94 -46.12 -94.13
C ARG A 297 -87.27 -45.43 -94.43
N SER A 298 -87.60 -44.35 -93.74
CA SER A 298 -88.79 -43.56 -94.01
C SER A 298 -88.77 -42.88 -95.38
N GLN A 299 -87.61 -42.36 -95.81
CA GLN A 299 -87.43 -41.78 -97.15
C GLN A 299 -87.59 -42.83 -98.25
N THR A 300 -86.96 -43.99 -98.13
CA THR A 300 -87.14 -45.11 -99.08
C THR A 300 -88.59 -45.58 -99.13
N ALA A 301 -89.29 -45.63 -97.98
CA ALA A 301 -90.73 -45.90 -97.96
C ALA A 301 -91.56 -44.81 -98.67
N LEU A 302 -91.24 -43.53 -98.45
CA LEU A 302 -91.89 -42.41 -99.15
C LEU A 302 -91.61 -42.44 -100.66
N GLU A 303 -90.41 -42.83 -101.09
CA GLU A 303 -90.08 -43.00 -102.51
C GLU A 303 -90.85 -44.16 -103.14
N LEU A 304 -91.00 -45.28 -102.44
CA LEU A 304 -91.86 -46.38 -102.88
C LEU A 304 -93.31 -45.90 -103.02
N LEU A 305 -93.83 -45.15 -102.05
CA LEU A 305 -95.16 -44.54 -102.16
C LEU A 305 -95.26 -43.58 -103.35
N ARG A 306 -94.28 -42.69 -103.55
CA ARG A 306 -94.24 -41.79 -104.72
C ARG A 306 -94.29 -42.58 -106.03
N LYS A 307 -93.50 -43.66 -106.16
CA LYS A 307 -93.54 -44.55 -107.34
C LYS A 307 -94.91 -45.20 -107.55
N HIS A 308 -95.61 -45.55 -106.48
CA HIS A 308 -96.98 -46.11 -106.56
C HIS A 308 -98.04 -45.09 -107.00
N PHE A 309 -97.85 -43.80 -106.71
CA PHE A 309 -98.81 -42.73 -107.05
C PHE A 309 -98.47 -41.94 -108.33
N THR A 310 -97.35 -42.23 -109.01
CA THR A 310 -96.96 -41.62 -110.30
C THR A 310 -97.18 -42.51 -111.52
N ASN A 311 -97.88 -43.65 -111.36
CA ASN A 311 -98.53 -44.42 -112.42
C ASN A 311 -100.05 -44.17 -112.37
#